data_AF-A0A7U9R1A0-F1
#
_entry.id   AF-A0A7U9R1A0-F1
#
_cell.length_a   1.000
_cell.length_b   1.000
_cell.length_c   1.000
_cell.angle_alpha   90.00
_cell.angle_beta   90.00
_cell.angle_gamma   90.00
#
_symmetry.space_group_name_H-M   'P 1'
#
loop_
_entity.id
_entity.type
_entity.pdbx_description
1 polymer ?
#
loop_
_entity_poly.entity_id
_entity_poly.type
_entity_poly.pdbx_seq_one_letter_code
_entity_poly.pdbx_strand_id
1 'polypeptide(L)'
;MKTVILTEQPINNINGMKYFRDKLIGEDKAEVTCLQYSPKERRDIIGEIRALRPDVLVTVDLPGFEQRTLTDNISYNLLDCKQLHLLLHENPGNESCLAGQLSIAMFFYCQGDALYNRLAQRYPHLPYLKKLSEKPENPGQLNADDRTESRSGACYYEALQEMLQEWRPGL
;
A
#
# COMPACT_ATOMS: atom_id res chain seq x y z
N MET A 1 -5.94 2.24 16.01
CA MET A 1 -5.16 2.64 14.82
C MET A 1 -6.12 3.17 13.78
N LYS A 2 -5.87 4.37 13.25
CA LYS A 2 -6.61 4.95 12.12
C LYS A 2 -5.88 4.64 10.83
N THR A 3 -6.54 3.93 9.92
CA THR A 3 -5.96 3.50 8.65
C THR A 3 -6.76 4.10 7.50
N VAL A 4 -6.05 4.70 6.54
CA VAL A 4 -6.63 5.09 5.25
C VAL A 4 -6.13 4.12 4.19
N ILE A 5 -7.05 3.57 3.40
CA ILE A 5 -6.72 2.72 2.23
C ILE A 5 -7.06 3.53 0.98
N LEU A 6 -6.08 3.78 0.11
CA LEU A 6 -6.24 4.49 -1.15
C LEU A 6 -6.03 3.55 -2.35
N THR A 7 -7.00 3.51 -3.24
CA THR A 7 -6.98 2.64 -4.43
C THR A 7 -7.57 3.38 -5.65
N GLU A 8 -7.19 3.02 -6.88
CA GLU A 8 -7.82 3.62 -8.07
C GLU A 8 -9.17 2.98 -8.42
N GLN A 9 -9.34 1.72 -8.05
CA GLN A 9 -10.57 0.96 -8.25
C GLN A 9 -11.23 0.62 -6.91
N PRO A 10 -12.53 0.29 -6.88
CA PRO A 10 -13.20 -0.12 -5.65
C PRO A 10 -12.45 -1.26 -4.97
N ILE A 11 -12.32 -1.19 -3.64
CA ILE A 11 -11.53 -2.15 -2.86
C ILE A 11 -11.96 -3.62 -3.08
N ASN A 12 -13.24 -3.84 -3.33
CA ASN A 12 -13.81 -5.16 -3.60
C ASN A 12 -13.40 -5.74 -4.96
N ASN A 13 -12.78 -4.94 -5.83
CA ASN A 13 -12.27 -5.36 -7.13
C ASN A 13 -10.76 -5.66 -7.09
N ILE A 14 -10.11 -5.53 -5.93
CA ILE A 14 -8.69 -5.84 -5.76
C ILE A 14 -8.59 -7.10 -4.91
N ASN A 15 -7.98 -8.14 -5.47
CA ASN A 15 -7.80 -9.42 -4.79
C ASN A 15 -7.07 -9.24 -3.46
N GLY A 16 -7.71 -9.69 -2.39
CA GLY A 16 -7.24 -9.69 -1.01
C GLY A 16 -7.55 -8.44 -0.22
N MET A 17 -7.94 -7.34 -0.86
CA MET A 17 -8.13 -6.08 -0.13
C MET A 17 -9.40 -6.05 0.72
N LYS A 18 -10.44 -6.82 0.35
CA LYS A 18 -11.62 -6.97 1.19
C LYS A 18 -11.25 -7.71 2.47
N TYR A 19 -10.56 -8.85 2.34
CA TYR A 19 -10.09 -9.62 3.49
C TYR A 19 -9.17 -8.79 4.38
N PHE A 20 -8.19 -8.08 3.79
CA PHE A 20 -7.26 -7.23 4.52
C PHE A 20 -7.97 -6.14 5.33
N ARG A 21 -8.93 -5.42 4.72
CA ARG A 21 -9.75 -4.43 5.42
C ARG A 21 -10.56 -5.06 6.55
N ASP A 22 -11.24 -6.17 6.27
CA ASP A 22 -12.12 -6.82 7.25
C ASP A 22 -11.31 -7.36 8.44
N LYS A 23 -10.07 -7.81 8.21
CA LYS A 23 -9.12 -8.21 9.24
C LYS A 23 -8.68 -7.02 10.11
N LEU A 24 -8.33 -5.88 9.52
CA LEU A 24 -8.01 -4.65 10.26
C LEU A 24 -9.17 -4.20 11.16
N ILE A 25 -10.40 -4.24 10.66
CA ILE A 25 -11.59 -3.86 11.44
C ILE A 25 -11.89 -4.91 12.51
N GLY A 26 -11.79 -6.19 12.17
CA GLY A 26 -12.18 -7.31 13.02
C GLY A 26 -11.21 -7.59 14.15
N GLU A 27 -9.93 -7.80 13.81
CA GLU A 27 -8.87 -8.20 14.73
C GLU A 27 -8.24 -6.98 15.42
N ASP A 28 -7.80 -5.97 14.66
CA ASP A 28 -7.08 -4.81 15.21
C ASP A 28 -8.02 -3.72 15.74
N LYS A 29 -9.33 -3.86 15.53
CA LYS A 29 -10.35 -2.83 15.83
C LYS A 29 -9.97 -1.46 15.23
N ALA A 30 -9.36 -1.47 14.05
CA ALA A 30 -8.91 -0.25 13.39
C ALA A 30 -10.09 0.57 12.85
N GLU A 31 -9.96 1.90 12.91
CA GLU A 31 -10.83 2.81 12.17
C GLU A 31 -10.33 2.86 10.73
N VAL A 32 -11.04 2.24 9.79
CA VAL A 32 -10.61 2.14 8.39
C VAL A 32 -11.46 3.03 7.49
N THR A 33 -10.81 3.96 6.79
CA THR A 33 -11.43 4.78 5.74
C THR A 33 -10.89 4.36 4.39
N CYS A 34 -11.76 3.92 3.48
CA CYS A 34 -11.38 3.60 2.09
C CYS A 34 -11.65 4.81 1.20
N LEU A 35 -10.62 5.31 0.53
CA LEU A 35 -10.71 6.37 -0.46
C LEU A 35 -10.43 5.78 -1.84
N GLN A 36 -11.21 6.21 -2.83
CA GLN A 36 -10.95 5.88 -4.22
C GLN A 36 -10.34 7.10 -4.93
N TYR A 37 -9.22 6.92 -5.61
CA TYR A 37 -8.56 7.94 -6.41
C TYR A 37 -8.87 7.77 -7.90
N SER A 38 -8.96 8.87 -8.62
CA SER A 38 -9.03 8.87 -10.08
C SER A 38 -8.18 10.03 -10.59
N PRO A 39 -7.17 9.79 -11.44
CA PRO A 39 -6.36 10.87 -12.01
C PRO A 39 -7.17 11.79 -12.94
N LYS A 40 -8.37 11.36 -13.35
CA LYS A 40 -9.30 12.16 -14.17
C LYS A 40 -10.08 13.19 -13.35
N GLU A 41 -10.14 13.00 -12.04
CA GLU A 41 -10.86 13.90 -11.13
C GLU A 41 -9.87 14.87 -10.50
N ARG A 42 -10.13 16.18 -10.63
CA ARG A 42 -9.35 17.20 -9.91
C ARG A 42 -9.74 17.15 -8.42
N ARG A 43 -9.07 16.28 -7.68
CA ARG A 43 -9.26 16.05 -6.25
C ARG A 43 -7.94 16.23 -5.51
N ASP A 44 -7.94 17.06 -4.47
CA ASP A 44 -6.80 17.20 -3.55
C ASP A 44 -6.76 16.02 -2.57
N ILE A 45 -6.40 14.84 -3.10
CA ILE A 45 -6.39 13.61 -2.31
C ILE A 45 -5.40 13.69 -1.15
N ILE A 46 -4.28 14.41 -1.33
CA ILE A 46 -3.27 14.60 -0.29
C ILE A 46 -3.83 15.46 0.84
N GLY A 47 -4.54 16.54 0.50
CA GLY A 47 -5.24 17.37 1.48
C GLY A 47 -6.28 16.58 2.28
N GLU A 48 -7.03 15.69 1.62
CA GLU A 48 -8.01 14.84 2.28
C GLU A 48 -7.38 13.80 3.21
N ILE A 49 -6.32 13.11 2.77
CA ILE A 49 -5.58 12.16 3.62
C ILE A 49 -5.03 12.88 4.85
N ARG A 50 -4.46 14.08 4.67
CA ARG A 50 -3.96 14.90 5.78
C ARG A 50 -5.05 15.34 6.75
N ALA A 51 -6.26 15.67 6.25
CA ALA A 51 -7.39 16.02 7.10
C ALA A 51 -7.88 14.83 7.95
N LEU A 52 -7.77 13.61 7.42
CA LEU A 52 -8.12 12.39 8.15
C LEU A 52 -7.11 12.05 9.27
N ARG A 53 -5.87 12.54 9.20
CA ARG A 53 -4.79 12.24 10.16
C ARG A 53 -4.65 10.74 10.47
N PRO A 54 -4.43 9.88 9.46
CA PRO A 54 -4.23 8.46 9.69
C PRO A 54 -2.92 8.19 10.45
N ASP A 55 -2.91 7.12 11.24
CA ASP A 55 -1.65 6.55 11.74
C ASP A 55 -0.92 5.80 10.61
N VAL A 56 -1.70 5.16 9.72
CA VAL A 56 -1.23 4.37 8.59
C VAL A 56 -1.99 4.73 7.31
N LEU A 57 -1.26 4.98 6.24
CA LEU A 57 -1.76 5.03 4.88
C LEU A 57 -1.36 3.74 4.14
N VAL A 58 -2.33 3.07 3.54
CA VAL A 58 -2.10 1.94 2.64
C VAL A 58 -2.50 2.37 1.24
N THR A 59 -1.64 2.16 0.25
CA THR A 59 -1.98 2.42 -1.16
C THR A 59 -1.79 1.17 -2.00
N VAL A 60 -2.63 0.99 -3.02
CA VAL A 60 -2.45 -0.08 -4.02
C VAL A 60 -2.09 0.53 -5.36
N ASP A 61 -0.89 0.22 -5.86
CA ASP A 61 -0.36 0.62 -7.18
C ASP A 61 -0.17 2.14 -7.39
N LEU A 62 0.28 2.82 -6.34
CA LEU A 62 0.74 4.23 -6.38
C LEU A 62 -0.30 5.30 -6.82
N PRO A 63 -1.58 5.24 -6.41
CA PRO A 63 -2.57 6.27 -6.72
C PRO A 63 -2.13 7.64 -6.22
N GLY A 64 -2.19 8.66 -7.07
CA GLY A 64 -1.89 10.05 -6.68
C GLY A 64 -0.40 10.35 -6.50
N PHE A 65 0.51 9.43 -6.82
CA PHE A 65 1.96 9.69 -6.78
C PHE A 65 2.41 10.75 -7.79
N GLU A 66 1.61 11.02 -8.82
CA GLU A 66 1.80 12.13 -9.76
C GLU A 66 1.57 13.50 -9.11
N GLN A 67 0.93 13.57 -7.93
CA GLN A 67 0.72 14.84 -7.24
C GLN A 67 2.03 15.37 -6.68
N ARG A 68 2.43 16.55 -7.15
CA ARG A 68 3.70 17.19 -6.80
C ARG A 68 3.52 18.38 -5.88
N THR A 69 4.55 18.62 -5.08
CA THR A 69 4.74 19.85 -4.32
C THR A 69 5.19 20.99 -5.24
N LEU A 70 5.24 22.22 -4.71
CA LEU A 70 5.83 23.37 -5.42
C LEU A 70 7.32 23.18 -5.78
N THR A 71 8.01 22.29 -5.06
CA THR A 71 9.42 21.93 -5.31
C THR A 71 9.58 20.67 -6.17
N ASP A 72 8.51 20.22 -6.83
CA ASP A 72 8.46 19.05 -7.72
C ASP A 72 8.71 17.67 -7.06
N ASN A 73 8.85 17.65 -5.73
CA ASN A 73 8.82 16.41 -4.95
C ASN A 73 7.41 15.81 -4.89
N ILE A 74 7.30 14.49 -4.68
CA ILE A 74 5.99 13.85 -4.49
C ILE A 74 5.32 14.36 -3.21
N SER A 75 4.03 14.67 -3.29
CA SER A 75 3.27 15.26 -2.18
C SER A 75 3.07 14.30 -1.01
N TYR A 76 3.19 12.98 -1.25
CA TYR A 76 3.18 11.95 -0.21
C TYR A 76 4.27 12.13 0.86
N ASN A 77 5.40 12.77 0.51
CA ASN A 77 6.47 13.07 1.46
C ASN A 77 6.04 14.04 2.58
N LEU A 78 4.92 14.75 2.39
CA LEU A 78 4.37 15.70 3.37
C LEU A 78 3.40 15.06 4.35
N LEU A 79 3.07 13.77 4.18
CA LEU A 79 2.12 13.07 5.05
C LEU A 79 2.83 12.56 6.31
N ASP A 80 2.34 13.00 7.46
CA ASP A 80 2.82 12.60 8.78
C ASP A 80 2.15 11.30 9.25
N CYS A 81 2.40 10.22 8.51
CA CYS A 81 1.91 8.87 8.82
C CYS A 81 2.84 7.80 8.24
N LYS A 82 2.71 6.56 8.72
CA LYS A 82 3.41 5.42 8.11
C LYS A 82 2.73 5.06 6.80
N GLN A 83 3.49 4.71 5.78
CA GLN A 83 2.94 4.51 4.44
C GLN A 83 3.33 3.13 3.91
N LEU A 84 2.34 2.26 3.77
CA LEU A 84 2.47 0.95 3.14
C LEU A 84 2.01 1.04 1.68
N HIS A 85 2.92 0.85 0.75
CA HIS A 85 2.64 0.84 -0.67
C HIS A 85 2.69 -0.59 -1.21
N LEU A 86 1.51 -1.13 -1.53
CA LEU A 86 1.34 -2.44 -2.14
C LEU A 86 1.41 -2.30 -3.67
N LEU A 87 2.39 -2.96 -4.30
CA LEU A 87 2.58 -2.99 -5.75
C LEU A 87 2.16 -4.37 -6.25
N LEU A 88 0.90 -4.47 -6.68
CA LEU A 88 0.24 -5.74 -7.00
C LEU A 88 0.25 -6.04 -8.49
N HIS A 89 0.34 -5.02 -9.33
CA HIS A 89 0.31 -5.18 -10.79
C HIS A 89 1.66 -4.88 -11.45
N GLU A 90 1.90 -5.54 -12.59
CA GLU A 90 3.06 -5.26 -13.41
C GLU A 90 2.92 -3.88 -14.07
N ASN A 91 3.85 -2.96 -13.76
CA ASN A 91 3.93 -1.59 -14.30
C ASN A 91 2.80 -0.67 -13.77
N PRO A 92 2.80 -0.34 -12.47
CA PRO A 92 1.86 0.64 -11.94
C PRO A 92 2.01 1.98 -12.69
N GLY A 93 0.90 2.65 -12.99
CA GLY A 93 0.88 3.82 -13.88
C GLY A 93 1.84 4.94 -13.45
N ASN A 94 2.09 5.06 -12.15
CA ASN A 94 2.97 6.06 -11.55
C ASN A 94 4.36 5.53 -11.18
N GLU A 95 4.81 4.40 -11.72
CA GLU A 95 6.13 3.80 -11.39
C GLU A 95 7.30 4.78 -11.56
N SER A 96 7.24 5.66 -12.57
CA SER A 96 8.29 6.67 -12.80
C SER A 96 8.47 7.65 -11.64
N CYS A 97 7.45 7.83 -10.79
CA CYS A 97 7.53 8.68 -9.61
C CYS A 97 8.47 8.11 -8.54
N LEU A 98 8.75 6.80 -8.57
CA LEU A 98 9.68 6.13 -7.65
C LEU A 98 11.15 6.53 -7.86
N ALA A 99 11.47 7.19 -8.98
CA ALA A 99 12.80 7.77 -9.22
C ALA A 99 13.05 9.07 -8.42
N GLY A 100 12.00 9.68 -7.87
CA GLY A 100 12.11 10.90 -7.06
C GLY A 100 12.61 10.65 -5.65
N GLN A 101 12.76 11.72 -4.87
CA GLN A 101 13.02 11.61 -3.44
C GLN A 101 11.78 11.03 -2.74
N LEU A 102 11.97 9.96 -1.96
CA LEU A 102 10.92 9.27 -1.21
C LEU A 102 11.16 9.39 0.31
N SER A 103 10.09 9.49 1.09
CA SER A 103 10.17 9.56 2.55
C SER A 103 10.60 8.21 3.14
N ILE A 104 11.37 8.25 4.24
CA ILE A 104 11.74 7.06 5.02
C ILE A 104 10.54 6.39 5.71
N ALA A 105 9.40 7.08 5.78
CA ALA A 105 8.15 6.54 6.30
C ALA A 105 7.40 5.65 5.29
N MET A 106 7.94 5.51 4.07
CA MET A 106 7.38 4.68 3.01
C MET A 106 7.98 3.27 3.03
N PHE A 107 7.12 2.27 2.93
CA PHE A 107 7.45 0.86 2.87
C PHE A 107 6.80 0.25 1.63
N PHE A 108 7.62 -0.31 0.74
CA PHE A 108 7.14 -0.86 -0.52
C PHE A 108 7.16 -2.38 -0.50
N TYR A 109 5.99 -3.00 -0.72
CA TYR A 109 5.86 -4.44 -0.85
C TYR A 109 5.31 -4.77 -2.23
N CYS A 110 6.00 -5.63 -2.98
CA CYS A 110 5.58 -5.99 -4.33
C CYS A 110 5.23 -7.48 -4.48
N GLN A 111 4.35 -7.77 -5.42
CA GLN A 111 3.94 -9.13 -5.77
C GLN A 111 4.88 -9.75 -6.81
N GLY A 112 5.47 -10.90 -6.49
CA GLY A 112 6.26 -11.71 -7.41
C GLY A 112 7.72 -11.26 -7.61
N ASP A 113 8.56 -12.22 -8.00
CA ASP A 113 10.01 -12.01 -8.18
C ASP A 113 10.35 -11.08 -9.35
N ALA A 114 9.59 -11.17 -10.45
CA ALA A 114 9.85 -10.37 -11.64
C ALA A 114 9.74 -8.86 -11.36
N LEU A 115 8.68 -8.46 -10.66
CA LEU A 115 8.47 -7.07 -10.26
C LEU A 115 9.52 -6.62 -9.24
N TYR A 116 9.81 -7.44 -8.23
CA TYR A 116 10.84 -7.14 -7.24
C TYR A 116 12.21 -6.87 -7.89
N ASN A 117 12.68 -7.78 -8.73
CA ASN A 117 13.99 -7.66 -9.37
C ASN A 117 14.06 -6.42 -10.26
N ARG A 118 12.98 -6.12 -10.99
CA ARG A 118 12.89 -4.91 -11.82
C ARG A 118 12.95 -3.63 -10.98
N LEU A 119 12.17 -3.56 -9.90
CA LEU A 119 12.13 -2.39 -9.02
C LEU A 119 13.47 -2.19 -8.30
N ALA A 120 14.08 -3.27 -7.79
CA ALA A 120 15.38 -3.23 -7.13
C ALA A 120 16.50 -2.77 -8.08
N GLN A 121 16.46 -3.18 -9.36
CA GLN A 121 17.42 -2.75 -10.36
C GLN A 121 17.20 -1.31 -10.80
N ARG A 122 15.95 -0.90 -11.01
CA ARG A 122 15.59 0.41 -11.60
C ARG A 122 15.55 1.54 -10.58
N TYR A 123 15.18 1.23 -9.34
CA TYR A 123 15.05 2.17 -8.23
C TYR A 123 15.82 1.63 -7.00
N PRO A 124 17.16 1.60 -7.04
CA PRO A 124 17.98 0.98 -5.99
C PRO A 124 17.88 1.68 -4.62
N HIS A 125 17.32 2.89 -4.58
CA HIS A 125 17.10 3.67 -3.37
C HIS A 125 15.66 3.59 -2.85
N LEU A 126 14.83 2.68 -3.37
CA LEU A 126 13.46 2.52 -2.92
C LEU A 126 13.43 2.12 -1.43
N PRO A 127 12.80 2.92 -0.56
CA PRO A 127 12.75 2.64 0.88
C PRO A 127 12.09 1.28 1.16
N TYR A 128 12.73 0.45 1.99
CA TYR A 128 12.14 -0.81 2.49
C TYR A 128 11.44 -1.68 1.43
N LEU A 129 12.04 -1.85 0.25
CA LEU A 129 11.51 -2.73 -0.79
C LEU A 129 11.60 -4.21 -0.36
N LYS A 130 10.44 -4.85 -0.15
CA LYS A 130 10.32 -6.28 0.15
C LYS A 130 9.30 -6.96 -0.77
N LYS A 131 9.35 -8.30 -0.81
CA LYS A 131 8.35 -9.12 -1.49
C LYS A 131 7.21 -9.44 -0.54
N LEU A 132 5.99 -9.49 -1.06
CA LEU A 132 4.88 -10.09 -0.33
C LEU A 132 5.14 -11.59 -0.12
N SER A 133 4.85 -12.09 1.08
CA SER A 133 5.05 -13.50 1.43
C SER A 133 4.19 -14.41 0.55
N GLU A 134 4.80 -15.38 -0.14
CA GLU A 134 4.08 -16.44 -0.84
C GLU A 134 3.96 -17.64 0.11
N LYS A 135 2.89 -17.71 0.91
CA LYS A 135 2.69 -18.86 1.79
C LYS A 135 2.15 -20.08 1.01
N PRO A 136 2.76 -21.27 1.16
CA PRO A 136 2.26 -22.50 0.55
C PRO A 136 0.93 -22.94 1.14
N GLU A 137 0.16 -23.66 0.33
CA GLU A 137 -1.22 -24.06 0.61
C GLU A 137 -1.34 -25.11 1.73
N ASN A 138 -2.33 -24.94 2.61
CA ASN A 138 -2.88 -26.06 3.38
C ASN A 138 -4.25 -26.42 2.76
N PRO A 139 -4.45 -27.66 2.27
CA PRO A 139 -5.67 -28.04 1.58
C PRO A 139 -6.84 -28.16 2.57
N GLY A 140 -7.75 -27.17 2.56
CA GLY A 140 -8.97 -27.14 3.38
C GLY A 140 -10.10 -26.37 2.72
N GLN A 141 -11.34 -26.78 3.01
CA GLN A 141 -12.62 -26.47 2.35
C GLN A 141 -12.97 -24.97 2.29
N LEU A 142 -12.66 -24.32 1.17
CA LEU A 142 -13.20 -23.02 0.75
C LEU A 142 -13.26 -23.02 -0.79
N ASN A 143 -14.10 -22.20 -1.41
CA ASN A 143 -14.08 -22.03 -2.87
C ASN A 143 -12.73 -21.43 -3.32
N ALA A 144 -12.29 -21.69 -4.55
CA ALA A 144 -10.95 -21.28 -5.03
C ALA A 144 -10.75 -19.75 -4.98
N ASP A 145 -11.79 -18.98 -5.27
CA ASP A 145 -11.75 -17.51 -5.26
C ASP A 145 -11.65 -16.95 -3.83
N ASP A 146 -12.47 -17.45 -2.89
CA ASP A 146 -12.43 -17.05 -1.47
C ASP A 146 -11.09 -17.41 -0.81
N ARG A 147 -10.46 -18.52 -1.23
CA ARG A 147 -9.11 -18.91 -0.77
C ARG A 147 -8.05 -17.94 -1.27
N THR A 148 -8.12 -17.57 -2.55
CA THR A 148 -7.14 -16.68 -3.16
C THR A 148 -7.25 -15.28 -2.55
N GLU A 149 -8.47 -14.77 -2.38
CA GLU A 149 -8.76 -13.51 -1.68
C GLU A 149 -8.18 -13.53 -0.25
N SER A 150 -8.51 -14.56 0.53
CA SER A 150 -8.03 -14.65 1.91
C SER A 150 -6.50 -14.74 2.01
N ARG A 151 -5.86 -15.44 1.07
CA ARG A 151 -4.39 -15.56 1.03
C ARG A 151 -3.74 -14.22 0.73
N SER A 152 -4.12 -13.57 -0.37
CA SER A 152 -3.57 -12.27 -0.76
C SER A 152 -3.74 -11.25 0.36
N GLY A 153 -4.94 -11.20 0.97
CA GLY A 153 -5.22 -10.29 2.08
C GLY A 153 -4.41 -10.60 3.34
N ALA A 154 -4.15 -11.87 3.64
CA ALA A 154 -3.27 -12.25 4.74
C ALA A 154 -1.82 -11.78 4.51
N CYS A 155 -1.31 -11.86 3.28
CA CYS A 155 0.02 -11.36 2.93
C CYS A 155 0.12 -9.84 3.10
N TYR A 156 -0.92 -9.09 2.72
CA TYR A 156 -0.95 -7.63 2.94
C TYR A 156 -0.97 -7.28 4.43
N TYR A 157 -1.70 -8.06 5.22
CA TYR A 157 -1.73 -7.92 6.67
C TYR A 157 -0.37 -8.20 7.31
N GLU A 158 0.33 -9.24 6.87
CA GLU A 158 1.70 -9.54 7.33
C GLU A 158 2.66 -8.40 6.99
N ALA A 159 2.63 -7.87 5.77
CA ALA A 159 3.45 -6.73 5.37
C ALA A 159 3.18 -5.49 6.25
N LEU A 160 1.92 -5.25 6.61
CA LEU A 160 1.56 -4.20 7.56
C LEU A 160 2.16 -4.46 8.95
N GLN A 161 2.01 -5.66 9.49
CA GLN A 161 2.55 -6.01 10.81
C GLN A 161 4.08 -5.88 10.85
N GLU A 162 4.76 -6.32 9.78
CA GLU A 162 6.20 -6.20 9.63
C GLU A 162 6.63 -4.72 9.60
N MET A 163 5.96 -3.89 8.78
CA MET A 163 6.18 -2.43 8.78
C MET A 163 6.01 -1.82 10.19
N LEU A 164 4.95 -2.22 10.91
CA LEU A 164 4.67 -1.70 12.24
C LEU A 164 5.74 -2.09 13.27
N GLN A 165 6.38 -3.26 13.11
CA GLN A 165 7.48 -3.74 13.97
C GLN A 165 8.82 -3.10 13.63
N GLU A 166 9.13 -2.95 12.34
CA GLU A 166 10.35 -2.32 11.84
C GLU A 166 10.38 -0.82 12.20
N TRP A 167 9.21 -0.19 12.26
CA TRP A 167 9.09 1.18 12.70
C TRP A 167 9.36 1.34 14.20
N ARG A 168 10.57 1.75 14.54
CA ARG A 168 10.94 2.19 15.88
C ARG A 168 10.82 3.72 15.98
N PRO A 169 9.83 4.28 16.70
CA PRO A 169 9.83 5.70 16.97
C PRO A 169 11.02 6.04 17.90
N GLY A 170 11.95 6.88 17.43
CA GLY A 170 12.97 7.48 18.29
C GLY A 170 14.40 6.94 18.20
N LEU A 171 14.92 6.68 16.99
CA LEU A 171 16.36 6.82 16.72
C LEU A 171 16.63 8.13 15.99
#